data_AF-A0AAU7TDD1-F1
#
_entry.id   AF-A0AAU7TDD1-F1
#
_cell.length_a   1.000
_cell.length_b   1.000
_cell.length_c   1.000
_cell.angle_alpha   90.00
_cell.angle_beta   90.00
_cell.angle_gamma   90.00
#
_symmetry.space_group_name_H-M   'P 1'
#
loop_
_entity.id
_entity.type
_entity.pdbx_description
1 polymer ?
#
loop_
_entity_poly.entity_id
_entity_poly.type
_entity_poly.pdbx_seq_one_letter_code
_entity_poly.pdbx_strand_id
1 'polypeptide(L)'
;MIADLCRPRPDWWSGLPAVTAPTLLLAGGPRSHLDQTRFHRVADLMPSATIRTIEAGHRIHSHAPDRWLAEVGRFLAFKRP
;
A
#
# COMPACT_ATOMS: atom_id res chain seq x y z
N MET A 1 -19.48 -17.29 -2.37
CA MET A 1 -20.12 -16.87 -3.65
C MET A 1 -19.40 -15.63 -4.16
N ILE A 2 -19.39 -15.30 -5.47
CA ILE A 2 -18.69 -14.09 -5.99
C ILE A 2 -19.15 -12.80 -5.25
N ALA A 3 -20.41 -12.76 -4.80
CA ALA A 3 -20.98 -11.65 -4.04
C ALA A 3 -20.24 -11.31 -2.73
N ASP A 4 -19.59 -12.29 -2.09
CA ASP A 4 -18.86 -12.07 -0.83
C ASP A 4 -17.55 -11.30 -1.04
N LEU A 5 -16.98 -11.33 -2.26
CA LEU A 5 -15.76 -10.58 -2.62
C LEU A 5 -16.00 -9.06 -2.67
N CYS A 6 -17.25 -8.63 -2.84
CA CYS A 6 -17.62 -7.22 -2.88
C CYS A 6 -17.93 -6.64 -1.49
N ARG A 7 -17.95 -7.47 -0.44
CA ARG A 7 -18.22 -7.02 0.93
C ARG A 7 -16.90 -6.90 1.69
N PRO A 8 -16.35 -5.69 1.85
CA PRO A 8 -15.19 -5.52 2.72
C PRO A 8 -15.56 -5.99 4.11
N ARG A 9 -14.77 -6.90 4.68
CA ARG A 9 -15.04 -7.40 6.01
C ARG A 9 -14.61 -6.35 7.04
N PRO A 10 -15.44 -6.04 8.05
CA PRO A 10 -15.11 -5.02 9.05
C PRO A 10 -13.84 -5.34 9.84
N ASP A 11 -13.56 -6.64 10.03
CA ASP A 11 -12.41 -7.17 10.77
C ASP A 11 -11.06 -6.80 10.13
N TRP A 12 -11.02 -6.45 8.84
CA TRP A 12 -9.79 -6.04 8.16
C TRP A 12 -9.14 -4.81 8.79
N TRP A 13 -9.94 -3.80 9.15
CA TRP A 13 -9.41 -2.59 9.78
C TRP A 13 -8.93 -2.85 11.20
N SER A 14 -9.69 -3.61 11.99
CA SER A 14 -9.29 -4.00 13.35
C SER A 14 -8.10 -4.96 13.37
N GLY A 15 -7.83 -5.65 12.26
CA GLY A 15 -6.69 -6.57 12.12
C GLY A 15 -5.37 -5.90 11.75
N LEU A 16 -5.38 -4.65 11.24
CA LEU A 16 -4.15 -3.96 10.83
C LEU A 16 -3.08 -3.88 11.93
N PRO A 17 -3.41 -3.62 13.21
CA PRO A 17 -2.41 -3.58 14.29
C PRO A 17 -1.69 -4.91 14.53
N ALA A 18 -2.28 -6.05 14.12
CA ALA A 18 -1.66 -7.36 14.27
C ALA A 18 -0.59 -7.66 13.20
N VAL A 19 -0.47 -6.82 12.15
CA VAL A 19 0.50 -7.01 11.07
C VAL A 19 1.87 -6.49 11.51
N THR A 20 2.74 -7.41 11.93
CA THR A 20 4.11 -7.09 12.37
C THR A 20 5.14 -7.16 11.25
N ALA A 21 4.80 -7.77 10.11
CA ALA A 21 5.70 -7.83 8.96
C ALA A 21 5.96 -6.42 8.42
N PRO A 22 7.22 -6.08 8.06
CA PRO A 22 7.52 -4.85 7.35
C PRO A 22 6.60 -4.72 6.13
N THR A 23 6.01 -3.55 5.94
CA THR A 23 5.01 -3.31 4.90
C THR A 23 5.34 -2.04 4.12
N LEU A 24 5.22 -2.09 2.80
CA LEU A 24 5.35 -0.93 1.91
C LEU A 24 4.00 -0.62 1.29
N LEU A 25 3.51 0.60 1.49
CA LEU A 25 2.33 1.15 0.86
C LEU A 25 2.74 2.12 -0.26
N LEU A 26 2.30 1.85 -1.49
CA LEU A 26 2.61 2.67 -2.66
C LEU A 26 1.39 3.52 -3.07
N ALA A 27 1.49 4.82 -2.85
CA ALA A 27 0.48 5.81 -3.19
C ALA A 27 0.71 6.39 -4.59
N GLY A 28 -0.39 6.67 -5.31
CA GLY A 28 -0.36 7.11 -6.70
C GLY A 28 -0.39 8.63 -6.89
N GLY A 29 -0.50 9.38 -5.78
CA GLY A 29 -0.69 10.82 -5.78
C GLY A 29 -2.12 11.25 -6.15
N PRO A 30 -2.38 12.57 -6.23
CA PRO A 30 -3.71 13.14 -6.43
C PRO A 30 -4.40 12.75 -7.75
N ARG A 31 -3.64 12.26 -8.74
CA ARG A 31 -4.20 11.76 -10.02
C ARG A 31 -4.79 10.35 -9.92
N SER A 32 -4.63 9.67 -8.78
CA SER A 32 -5.29 8.41 -8.52
C SER A 32 -6.74 8.64 -8.10
N HIS A 33 -7.65 7.78 -8.54
CA HIS A 33 -9.04 7.80 -8.03
C HIS A 33 -9.16 7.24 -6.61
N LEU A 34 -8.09 6.64 -6.07
CA LEU A 34 -8.06 6.21 -4.68
C LEU A 34 -7.87 7.42 -3.77
N ASP A 35 -8.61 7.43 -2.66
CA ASP A 35 -8.43 8.40 -1.59
C ASP A 35 -7.04 8.27 -0.96
N GLN A 36 -6.20 9.27 -1.18
CA GLN A 36 -4.81 9.27 -0.71
C GLN A 36 -4.71 9.37 0.83
N THR A 37 -5.73 9.88 1.51
CA THR A 37 -5.75 9.97 2.99
C THR A 37 -5.79 8.60 3.66
N ARG A 38 -6.30 7.58 2.95
CA ARG A 38 -6.37 6.21 3.47
C ARG A 38 -5.01 5.58 3.68
N PHE A 39 -4.00 5.97 2.91
CA PHE A 39 -2.64 5.47 3.09
C PHE A 39 -2.08 5.85 4.46
N HIS A 40 -2.27 7.12 4.86
CA HIS A 40 -1.91 7.59 6.20
C HIS A 40 -2.70 6.86 7.29
N ARG A 41 -4.03 6.71 7.12
CA ARG A 41 -4.85 5.96 8.09
C ARG A 41 -4.39 4.51 8.28
N VAL A 42 -3.96 3.84 7.22
CA VAL A 42 -3.40 2.47 7.32
C VAL A 42 -2.07 2.50 8.06
N ALA A 43 -1.17 3.44 7.76
CA ALA A 43 0.12 3.55 8.45
C ALA A 43 -0.02 3.93 9.94
N ASP A 44 -1.01 4.74 10.30
CA ASP A 44 -1.32 5.06 11.70
C ASP A 44 -1.75 3.82 12.49
N LEU A 45 -2.44 2.88 11.84
CA LEU A 45 -2.91 1.62 12.44
C LEU A 45 -1.91 0.46 12.33
N MET A 46 -0.92 0.57 11.45
CA MET A 46 0.09 -0.45 11.18
C MET A 46 1.49 0.19 11.25
N PRO A 47 2.12 0.26 12.45
CA PRO A 47 3.40 0.95 12.64
C PRO A 47 4.57 0.37 11.84
N SER A 48 4.45 -0.87 11.36
CA SER A 48 5.42 -1.54 10.48
C SER A 48 5.32 -1.09 9.01
N ALA A 49 4.31 -0.29 8.68
CA ALA A 49 4.08 0.20 7.32
C ALA A 49 4.84 1.49 7.04
N THR A 50 5.40 1.59 5.85
CA THR A 50 5.98 2.81 5.30
C THR A 50 5.23 3.22 4.04
N ILE A 51 5.07 4.53 3.84
CA ILE A 51 4.38 5.07 2.65
C ILE A 51 5.42 5.65 1.68
N ARG A 52 5.26 5.35 0.40
CA ARG A 52 5.97 5.99 -0.71
C ARG A 52 4.97 6.42 -1.77
N THR A 53 5.10 7.66 -2.22
CA THR A 53 4.23 8.22 -3.26
C THR A 53 4.97 8.26 -4.58
N ILE A 54 4.38 7.65 -5.61
CA ILE A 54 4.81 7.75 -7.00
C ILE A 54 3.70 8.46 -7.76
N GLU A 55 3.96 9.69 -8.19
CA GLU A 55 3.02 10.52 -8.94
C GLU A 55 2.74 9.95 -10.34
N ALA A 56 1.94 8.88 -10.41
CA ALA A 56 1.62 8.10 -11.62
C ALA A 56 0.12 7.74 -11.72
N GLY A 57 -0.69 8.21 -10.77
CA GLY A 57 -2.09 7.84 -10.65
C GLY A 57 -2.26 6.41 -10.14
N HIS A 58 -3.41 5.80 -10.42
CA HIS A 58 -3.76 4.49 -9.84
C HIS A 58 -2.85 3.34 -10.31
N ARG A 59 -2.43 3.35 -11.59
CA ARG A 59 -1.70 2.24 -12.21
C ARG A 59 -0.18 2.43 -12.14
N ILE A 60 0.35 2.62 -10.93
CA ILE A 60 1.78 2.92 -10.68
C ILE A 60 2.70 1.93 -11.41
N HIS A 61 2.41 0.63 -11.33
CA HIS A 61 3.20 -0.44 -11.95
C HIS A 61 3.20 -0.39 -13.50
N SER A 62 2.14 0.14 -14.14
CA SER A 62 2.06 0.25 -15.60
C SER A 62 2.57 1.60 -16.12
N HIS A 63 2.29 2.69 -15.39
CA HIS A 63 2.59 4.05 -15.83
C HIS A 63 3.99 4.54 -15.40
N ALA A 64 4.58 3.93 -14.37
CA ALA A 64 5.91 4.25 -13.87
C ALA A 64 6.67 2.99 -13.42
N PRO A 65 6.86 1.99 -14.31
CA PRO A 65 7.42 0.69 -13.97
C PRO A 65 8.81 0.78 -13.31
N ASP A 66 9.69 1.65 -13.81
CA ASP A 66 11.04 1.79 -13.26
C ASP A 66 11.05 2.37 -11.84
N ARG A 67 10.21 3.37 -11.58
CA ARG A 67 10.08 3.98 -10.25
C ARG A 67 9.42 3.02 -9.27
N TRP A 68 8.41 2.30 -9.73
CA TRP A 68 7.77 1.24 -8.96
C TRP A 68 8.79 0.15 -8.58
N LEU A 69 9.57 -0.34 -9.55
CA LEU A 69 10.58 -1.37 -9.34
C LEU A 69 11.68 -0.89 -8.39
N ALA A 70 12.10 0.37 -8.50
CA ALA A 70 13.09 0.94 -7.59
C ALA A 70 12.61 0.95 -6.13
N GLU A 71 11.38 1.39 -5.86
CA GLU A 71 10.84 1.42 -4.49
C GLU A 71 10.61 0.00 -3.93
N VAL A 72 10.06 -0.90 -4.74
CA VAL A 72 9.90 -2.32 -4.35
C VAL A 72 11.26 -2.97 -4.11
N GLY A 73 12.23 -2.73 -4.98
CA GLY A 73 13.58 -3.27 -4.87
C GLY A 73 14.28 -2.81 -3.59
N ARG A 74 14.19 -1.51 -3.25
CA ARG A 74 14.72 -0.97 -1.99
C ARG A 74 14.08 -1.65 -0.77
N PHE A 75 12.77 -1.81 -0.78
CA PHE A 75 12.04 -2.45 0.32
C PHE A 75 12.42 -3.92 0.49
N LEU A 76 12.57 -4.67 -0.60
CA LEU A 76 12.97 -6.07 -0.54
C LEU A 76 14.46 -6.24 -0.20
N ALA A 77 15.32 -5.31 -0.60
CA ALA A 77 16.74 -5.33 -0.26
C ALA A 77 16.99 -5.11 1.24
N PHE A 78 16.14 -4.33 1.92
CA PHE A 78 16.14 -4.20 3.40
C PHE A 78 15.89 -5.54 4.11
N LYS A 79 15.30 -6.52 3.40
CA LYS A 79 15.00 -7.86 3.93
C LYS A 79 16.16 -8.85 3.75
N ARG A 80 17.34 -8.43 3.28
CA ARG A 80 18.52 -9.29 3.25
C ARG A 80 19.06 -9.45 4.69
N PRO A 81 19.24 -10.69 5.18
CA PRO A 81 19.97 -10.92 6.42
C PRO A 81 21.42 -10.42 6.30
#